data_AF-A0A1F5JLU0-F1
#
_entry.id   AF-A0A1F5JLU0-F1
#
_cell.length_a   1.000
_cell.length_b   1.000
_cell.length_c   1.000
_cell.angle_alpha   90.00
_cell.angle_beta   90.00
_cell.angle_gamma   90.00
#
_symmetry.space_group_name_H-M   'P 1'
#
loop_
_entity.id
_entity.type
_entity.pdbx_description
1 polymer ?
#
loop_
_entity_poly.entity_id
_entity_poly.type
_entity_poly.pdbx_seq_one_letter_code
_entity_poly.pdbx_strand_id
1 'polypeptide(L)' 'MKIIFSDHAKNQKFEREIAKKLILETIRSPQNRFKSFRNRELLQRQFGDKILEVVTVKEGENLVVITQYWLEKEEV' A
#
# COMPACT_ATOMS: atom_id res chain seq x y z
N MET A 1 -7.84 13.14 7.55
CA MET A 1 -7.70 11.91 6.73
C MET A 1 -7.54 10.71 7.65
N LYS A 2 -8.50 9.78 7.64
CA LYS A 2 -8.45 8.54 8.44
C LYS A 2 -8.03 7.39 7.53
N ILE A 3 -7.06 6.59 7.97
CA ILE A 3 -6.57 5.42 7.22
C ILE A 3 -7.25 4.18 7.81
N ILE A 4 -8.05 3.51 6.98
CA ILE A 4 -8.81 2.31 7.37
C ILE A 4 -8.18 1.11 6.67
N PHE A 5 -7.95 0.04 7.41
CA PHE A 5 -7.47 -1.22 6.84
C PHE A 5 -8.66 -2.15 6.67
N SER A 6 -8.89 -2.64 5.46
CA SER A 6 -9.92 -3.67 5.22
C SER A 6 -9.59 -4.95 6.01
N ASP A 7 -10.59 -5.77 6.31
CA ASP A 7 -10.36 -7.05 7.01
C ASP A 7 -9.48 -8.01 6.19
N HIS A 8 -9.53 -7.92 4.86
CA HIS A 8 -8.61 -8.63 3.96
C HIS A 8 -7.15 -8.15 4.12
N ALA A 9 -6.93 -6.84 4.23
CA ALA A 9 -5.61 -6.26 4.49
C ALA A 9 -5.09 -6.60 5.91
N LYS A 10 -5.98 -6.67 6.90
CA LYS A 10 -5.61 -7.07 8.27
C LYS A 10 -5.14 -8.52 8.33
N ASN A 11 -5.81 -9.43 7.61
CA ASN A 11 -5.43 -10.84 7.55
C ASN A 11 -4.10 -11.03 6.80
N GLN A 12 -3.93 -10.38 5.64
CA GLN A 12 -2.66 -10.42 4.88
C GLN A 12 -1.47 -9.80 5.63
N LYS A 13 -1.72 -8.86 6.54
CA LYS A 13 -0.67 -8.24 7.35
C LYS A 13 0.03 -9.24 8.26
N PHE A 14 -0.66 -10.31 8.66
CA PHE A 14 -0.10 -11.40 9.46
C PHE A 14 0.72 -12.37 8.60
N GLU A 15 0.34 -12.56 7.33
CA GLU A 15 0.99 -13.51 6.42
C GLU A 15 2.23 -12.94 5.70
N ARG A 16 2.37 -11.61 5.58
CA ARG A 16 3.44 -10.97 4.78
C ARG A 16 4.48 -10.19 5.58
N GLU A 17 4.37 -10.17 6.92
CA GLU A 17 5.30 -9.49 7.85
C GLU A 17 5.58 -7.99 7.52
N ILE A 18 4.68 -7.32 6.79
CA ILE A 18 4.86 -5.90 6.46
C ILE A 18 4.44 -5.04 7.66
N ALA A 19 5.42 -4.39 8.28
CA ALA A 19 5.21 -3.52 9.43
C ALA A 19 4.26 -2.36 9.09
N LYS A 20 3.32 -2.08 10.02
CA LYS A 20 2.32 -1.00 9.85
C LYS A 20 2.96 0.34 9.49
N LYS A 21 4.12 0.60 10.09
CA LYS A 21 4.89 1.83 9.91
C LYS A 21 5.26 2.05 8.45
N LEU A 22 5.72 1.01 7.74
CA LEU A 22 6.14 1.11 6.34
C LEU A 22 4.95 1.48 5.44
N ILE A 23 3.80 0.85 5.64
CA ILE A 23 2.57 1.16 4.90
C ILE A 23 2.16 2.61 5.11
N LEU A 24 2.19 3.08 6.36
CA LEU A 24 1.85 4.47 6.69
C LEU A 24 2.87 5.44 6.08
N GLU A 25 4.15 5.09 6.04
CA GLU A 25 5.18 5.87 5.36
C GLU A 25 4.91 5.95 3.86
N THR A 26 4.60 4.84 3.20
CA THR A 26 4.23 4.79 1.78
C THR A 26 2.98 5.61 1.49
N ILE A 27 1.98 5.61 2.37
CA ILE A 27 0.77 6.43 2.20
C ILE A 27 1.07 7.93 2.37
N ARG A 28 1.91 8.30 3.34
CA ARG A 28 2.23 9.70 3.65
C ARG A 28 3.20 10.31 2.65
N SER A 29 4.17 9.54 2.18
CA SER A 29 5.24 9.97 1.29
C SER A 29 5.51 8.89 0.23
N PRO A 30 4.57 8.67 -0.70
CA PRO A 30 4.80 7.76 -1.82
C PRO A 30 5.89 8.34 -2.74
N GLN A 31 6.78 7.49 -3.23
CA GLN A 31 7.70 7.88 -4.30
C GLN A 31 6.97 7.90 -5.65
N ASN A 32 6.17 6.87 -5.90
CA ASN A 32 5.30 6.80 -7.05
C ASN A 32 3.84 6.67 -6.63
N ARG A 33 2.96 7.35 -7.36
CA ARG A 33 1.52 7.31 -7.18
C ARG A 33 0.88 7.09 -8.54
N PHE A 34 0.19 5.97 -8.71
CA PHE A 34 -0.54 5.66 -9.94
C PHE A 34 -2.03 5.63 -9.66
N LYS A 35 -2.80 6.33 -10.49
CA LYS A 35 -4.26 6.19 -10.48
C LYS A 35 -4.63 4.91 -11.22
N SER A 36 -5.48 4.10 -10.60
CA SER A 36 -5.99 2.85 -11.16
C SER A 36 -7.52 2.91 -11.31
N PHE A 37 -8.10 1.86 -11.83
CA PHE A 37 -9.53 1.77 -12.13
C PHE A 37 -10.38 1.84 -10.85
N ARG A 38 -11.58 2.45 -10.93
CA ARG A 38 -12.55 2.59 -9.80
C ARG A 38 -12.00 3.32 -8.56
N ASN A 39 -11.41 4.51 -8.73
CA ASN A 39 -10.89 5.35 -7.64
C ASN A 39 -9.80 4.70 -6.76
N ARG A 40 -9.14 3.66 -7.28
CA ARG A 40 -8.01 3.04 -6.62
C ARG A 40 -6.73 3.82 -6.92
N GLU A 41 -5.85 3.91 -5.95
CA GLU A 41 -4.52 4.48 -6.09
C GLU A 41 -3.49 3.44 -5.65
N LEU A 42 -2.49 3.20 -6.50
CA LEU A 42 -1.31 2.40 -6.18
C LEU A 42 -0.23 3.35 -5.68
N LEU A 43 0.22 3.13 -4.45
CA LEU A 43 1.27 3.91 -3.82
C LEU A 43 2.49 3.03 -3.66
N GLN A 44 3.61 3.43 -4.25
CA GLN A 44 4.85 2.68 -4.17
C GLN A 44 5.92 3.48 -3.44
N ARG A 45 6.73 2.77 -2.65
CA ARG A 45 7.93 3.31 -2.02
C ARG A 45 8.98 2.21 -1.88
N GLN A 46 10.20 2.54 -2.27
CA GLN A 46 11.35 1.67 -2.17
C GLN A 46 11.89 1.65 -0.73
N PHE A 47 12.17 0.45 -0.22
CA PHE A 47 12.83 0.20 1.05
C PHE A 47 13.97 -0.78 0.80
N GLY A 48 15.20 -0.25 0.71
CA GLY A 48 16.36 -1.04 0.28
C GLY A 48 16.18 -1.59 -1.13
N ASP A 49 16.29 -2.90 -1.28
CA ASP A 49 16.19 -3.61 -2.56
C ASP A 49 14.76 -4.00 -2.95
N LYS A 50 13.77 -3.70 -2.09
CA LYS A 50 12.36 -4.05 -2.33
C LYS A 50 11.51 -2.81 -2.50
N ILE A 51 10.45 -2.91 -3.30
CA ILE A 51 9.46 -1.83 -3.44
C ILE A 51 8.18 -2.27 -2.74
N LEU A 52 7.72 -1.50 -1.76
CA LEU A 52 6.42 -1.73 -1.13
C LEU A 52 5.34 -1.06 -1.97
N GLU A 53 4.45 -1.86 -2.55
CA GLU A 53 3.23 -1.39 -3.20
C GLU A 53 2.04 -1.50 -2.23
N VAL A 54 1.30 -0.39 -2.09
CA VAL A 54 0.11 -0.28 -1.26
C VAL A 54 -1.05 0.15 -2.15
N VAL A 55 -2.05 -0.72 -2.25
CA VAL A 55 -3.28 -0.43 -2.99
C VAL A 55 -4.28 0.21 -2.06
N THR A 56 -4.73 1.39 -2.42
CA THR A 56 -5.65 2.20 -1.64
C THR A 56 -6.87 2.57 -2.45
N VAL A 57 -8.00 2.83 -1.81
CA VAL A 57 -9.17 3.44 -2.44
C VAL A 57 -9.59 4.62 -1.59
N LYS A 58 -9.93 5.72 -2.26
CA LYS A 58 -10.45 6.92 -1.59
C LYS A 58 -11.97 6.84 -1.51
N GLU A 59 -12.49 6.78 -0.29
CA GLU A 59 -13.93 6.80 0.00
C GLU A 59 -14.26 8.07 0.80
N GLY A 60 -14.63 9.13 0.08
CA GLY A 60 -14.84 10.46 0.67
C GLY A 60 -13.56 11.02 1.29
N GLU A 61 -13.57 11.24 2.60
CA GLU A 61 -12.42 11.72 3.40
C GLU A 61 -11.54 10.60 3.95
N ASN A 62 -11.96 9.35 3.76
CA ASN A 62 -11.25 8.17 4.22
C ASN A 62 -10.39 7.59 3.11
N LEU A 63 -9.23 7.06 3.50
CA LEU A 63 -8.37 6.29 2.63
C LEU A 63 -8.35 4.85 3.15
N VAL A 64 -8.88 3.93 2.35
CA VAL A 64 -8.99 2.53 2.70
C VAL A 64 -7.85 1.77 2.04
N VAL A 65 -7.04 1.08 2.84
CA VAL A 65 -6.00 0.17 2.37
C VAL A 65 -6.66 -1.16 2.02
N ILE A 66 -6.59 -1.52 0.75
CA ILE A 66 -7.17 -2.76 0.20
C ILE A 66 -6.19 -3.91 0.38
N THR A 67 -4.95 -3.73 -0.06
CA THR A 67 -3.89 -4.75 0.00
C THR A 67 -2.50 -4.09 -0.06
N GLN A 68 -1.48 -4.89 0.25
CA GLN A 68 -0.09 -4.49 0.25
C GLN A 68 0.84 -5.68 -0.05
N TYR A 69 1.93 -5.42 -0.76
CA TYR A 69 2.94 -6.42 -1.07
C TYR A 69 4.29 -5.80 -1.43
N TRP A 70 5.33 -6.59 -1.25
CA TRP A 70 6.63 -6.32 -1.83
C TRP A 70 6.61 -6.71 -3.31
N LEU A 71 7.01 -5.79 -4.18
CA LEU A 71 7.42 -6.07 -5.53
C LEU A 71 8.88 -6.55 -5.47
N GLU A 72 9.11 -7.76 -5.92
CA GLU A 72 10.46 -8.24 -6.22
C GLU A 72 10.88 -7.62 -7.55
N LYS A 73 12.12 -7.13 -7.64
CA LYS A 73 12.69 -6.80 -8.94
C LYS A 73 12.70 -8.12 -9.72
N GLU A 74 11.96 -8.19 -10.82
CA GLU A 74 12.26 -9.21 -11.83
C GLU A 74 13.70 -8.92 -12.29
N GLU A 75 14.63 -9.83 -11.92
CA GLU A 75 15.93 -9.91 -12.55
C GLU A 75 15.68 -10.33 -14.00
N VAL A 76 15.74 -9.35 -14.91
CA VAL A 76 15.83 -9.55 -16.36
C VAL A 76 17.24 -9.96 -16.76
#